data_AF-A0A9D7MBR8-F1
#
_entry.id   AF-A0A9D7MBR8-F1
#
_cell.length_a   1.000
_cell.length_b   1.000
_cell.length_c   1.000
_cell.angle_alpha   90.00
_cell.angle_beta   90.00
_cell.angle_gamma   90.00
#
_symmetry.space_group_name_H-M   'P 1'
#
loop_
_entity.id
_entity.type
_entity.pdbx_description
1 polymer ?
#
loop_
_entity_poly.entity_id
_entity_poly.type
_entity_poly.pdbx_seq_one_letter_code
_entity_poly.pdbx_strand_id
1 'polypeptide(L)'
;MCFDHNGKGYLVYGGFKREGNVQFGENGVFISSTTDGGKTWGMKHTAVIIHTGPQTADSTFEDKYYIHADTAATSPYRGHLYIPWKRVVNRDSSTQIVISKSTDEGATWSTPTYVSDRFPRTSEDTTFGQSFLLHAQVPMVLCTLFGTVEQKTRFDTHDL
;
A
#
# COMPACT_ATOMS: atom_id res chain seq x y z
N MET A 1 3.97 -8.45 -3.90
CA MET A 1 4.01 -9.79 -3.26
C MET A 1 5.34 -9.97 -2.55
N CYS A 2 5.41 -10.84 -1.55
CA CYS A 2 6.65 -11.23 -0.88
C CYS A 2 6.58 -12.70 -0.41
N PHE A 3 7.70 -13.27 -0.01
CA PHE A 3 7.78 -14.58 0.64
C PHE A 3 8.39 -14.42 2.03
N ASP A 4 7.92 -15.22 3.00
CA ASP A 4 8.51 -15.29 4.33
C ASP A 4 9.69 -16.29 4.39
N HIS A 5 10.27 -16.43 5.58
CA HIS A 5 11.40 -17.32 5.82
C HIS A 5 11.06 -18.82 5.78
N ASN A 6 9.77 -19.18 5.75
CA ASN A 6 9.27 -20.55 5.60
C ASN A 6 8.90 -20.87 4.15
N GLY A 7 9.02 -19.90 3.23
CA GLY A 7 8.64 -20.05 1.83
C GLY A 7 7.15 -19.84 1.55
N LYS A 8 6.37 -19.37 2.53
CA LYS A 8 4.98 -18.97 2.33
C LYS A 8 4.95 -17.61 1.64
N GLY A 9 4.20 -17.52 0.54
CA GLY A 9 4.08 -16.31 -0.25
C GLY A 9 2.81 -15.54 0.07
N TYR A 10 2.87 -14.23 -0.11
CA TYR A 10 1.78 -13.30 0.16
C TYR A 10 1.60 -12.31 -0.98
N LEU A 11 0.37 -12.20 -1.48
CA LEU A 11 -0.05 -11.22 -2.46
C LEU A 11 -0.97 -10.22 -1.77
N VAL A 12 -0.65 -8.94 -1.87
CA VAL A 12 -1.51 -7.83 -1.44
C VAL A 12 -2.13 -7.17 -2.66
N TYR A 13 -3.40 -6.79 -2.54
CA TYR A 13 -4.13 -6.10 -3.59
C TYR A 13 -5.31 -5.32 -3.00
N GLY A 14 -5.83 -4.39 -3.78
CA GLY A 14 -7.02 -3.62 -3.45
C GLY A 14 -8.25 -4.29 -4.03
N GLY A 15 -9.34 -4.21 -3.30
CA GLY A 15 -10.67 -4.59 -3.77
C GLY A 15 -11.58 -3.38 -3.77
N PHE A 16 -12.41 -3.26 -4.79
CA PHE A 16 -13.47 -2.26 -4.85
C PHE A 16 -14.77 -2.92 -5.24
N LYS A 17 -15.85 -2.55 -4.56
CA LYS A 17 -17.20 -2.91 -4.96
C LYS A 17 -17.85 -1.67 -5.53
N ARG A 18 -18.10 -1.70 -6.83
CA ARG A 18 -18.83 -0.63 -7.51
C ARG A 18 -20.28 -1.05 -7.68
N GLU A 19 -21.17 -0.44 -6.91
CA GLU A 19 -22.61 -0.53 -7.12
C GLU A 19 -23.10 0.73 -7.87
N GLY A 20 -23.53 0.56 -9.12
CA GLY A 20 -24.06 1.67 -9.93
C GLY A 20 -23.04 2.76 -10.30
N ASN A 21 -23.53 4.01 -10.38
CA ASN A 21 -22.74 5.20 -10.74
C ASN A 21 -22.35 6.04 -9.52
N VAL A 22 -22.12 5.40 -8.37
CA VAL A 22 -21.65 6.12 -7.18
C VAL A 22 -20.24 6.67 -7.43
N GLN A 23 -20.06 7.96 -7.15
CA GLN A 23 -18.76 8.64 -7.24
C GLN A 23 -17.78 8.11 -6.17
N PHE A 24 -18.31 7.56 -5.08
CA PHE A 24 -17.55 7.01 -3.96
C PHE A 24 -18.02 5.56 -3.74
N GLY A 25 -17.14 4.58 -4.01
CA GLY A 25 -17.43 3.15 -3.89
C GLY A 25 -16.71 2.52 -2.70
N GLU A 26 -17.15 1.31 -2.32
CA GLU A 26 -16.44 0.52 -1.32
C GLU A 26 -15.01 0.25 -1.79
N ASN A 27 -14.08 0.26 -0.84
CA ASN A 27 -12.65 0.08 -1.08
C ASN A 27 -12.03 -0.68 0.09
N GLY A 28 -11.04 -1.52 -0.19
CA GLY A 28 -10.33 -2.24 0.86
C GLY A 28 -9.01 -2.79 0.38
N VAL A 29 -8.17 -3.17 1.34
CA VAL A 29 -6.90 -3.86 1.10
C VAL A 29 -7.05 -5.28 1.58
N PHE A 30 -6.64 -6.23 0.74
CA PHE A 30 -6.78 -7.65 0.97
C PHE A 30 -5.46 -8.36 0.73
N ILE A 31 -5.33 -9.54 1.31
CA ILE A 31 -4.26 -10.47 0.99
C ILE A 31 -4.78 -11.84 0.61
N SER A 32 -3.99 -12.53 -0.21
CA SER A 32 -4.06 -13.99 -0.40
C SER A 32 -2.67 -14.57 -0.19
N SER A 33 -2.61 -15.84 0.22
CA SER A 33 -1.35 -16.55 0.49
C SER A 33 -1.18 -17.78 -0.38
N THR A 34 0.07 -18.18 -0.58
CA THR A 34 0.48 -19.40 -1.28
C THR A 34 1.48 -20.18 -0.42
N THR A 35 1.44 -21.50 -0.49
CA THR A 35 2.41 -22.40 0.16
C THR A 35 3.15 -23.30 -0.84
N ASP A 36 2.93 -23.09 -2.14
CA ASP A 36 3.47 -23.93 -3.22
C ASP A 36 4.34 -23.15 -4.21
N GLY A 37 4.94 -22.06 -3.74
CA GLY A 37 5.80 -21.20 -4.55
C GLY A 37 5.02 -20.30 -5.52
N GLY A 38 3.75 -19.99 -5.23
CA GLY A 38 2.91 -19.13 -6.06
C GLY A 38 2.21 -19.83 -7.20
N LYS A 39 2.19 -21.18 -7.22
CA LYS A 39 1.47 -21.95 -8.23
C LYS A 39 -0.05 -21.89 -7.99
N THR A 40 -0.46 -21.94 -6.73
CA THR A 40 -1.84 -21.73 -6.32
C THR A 40 -1.91 -20.71 -5.18
N TRP A 41 -3.05 -20.02 -5.10
CA TRP A 41 -3.32 -18.99 -4.11
C TRP A 41 -4.60 -19.35 -3.36
N GLY A 42 -4.63 -19.07 -2.06
CA GLY A 42 -5.78 -19.34 -1.21
C GLY A 42 -7.03 -18.62 -1.72
N MET A 43 -8.14 -19.36 -1.82
CA MET A 43 -9.46 -18.82 -2.19
C MET A 43 -10.03 -17.90 -1.11
N LYS A 44 -9.56 -18.02 0.14
CA LYS A 44 -9.90 -17.10 1.21
C LYS A 44 -9.05 -15.83 1.05
N HIS A 45 -9.73 -14.73 0.76
CA HIS A 45 -9.15 -13.40 0.70
C HIS A 45 -9.30 -12.71 2.07
N THR A 46 -8.20 -12.56 2.80
CA THR A 46 -8.22 -11.94 4.15
C THR A 46 -8.18 -10.43 4.01
N ALA A 47 -9.13 -9.75 4.63
CA ALA A 47 -9.14 -8.30 4.64
C ALA A 47 -8.14 -7.74 5.66
N VAL A 48 -7.36 -6.77 5.21
CA VAL A 48 -6.53 -5.89 6.06
C VAL A 48 -7.39 -4.72 6.55
N ILE A 49 -8.21 -4.17 5.64
CA ILE A 49 -9.21 -3.13 5.92
C ILE A 49 -10.29 -3.16 4.83
N ILE A 50 -11.54 -2.85 5.20
CA ILE A 50 -12.67 -2.70 4.26
C ILE A 50 -13.47 -1.46 4.65
N HIS A 51 -13.76 -0.62 3.67
CA HIS A 51 -14.72 0.48 3.73
C HIS A 51 -16.03 0.03 3.07
N THR A 52 -17.07 -0.23 3.86
CA THR A 52 -18.38 -0.69 3.38
C THR A 52 -19.45 0.40 3.48
N GLY A 53 -20.50 0.29 2.66
CA GLY A 53 -21.64 1.21 2.68
C GLY A 53 -21.37 2.55 1.98
N PRO A 54 -22.30 3.53 2.11
CA PRO A 54 -22.19 4.81 1.42
C PRO A 54 -20.92 5.57 1.81
N GLN A 55 -20.04 5.81 0.83
CA GLN A 55 -18.83 6.60 1.03
C GLN A 55 -19.09 8.07 0.68
N THR A 56 -18.36 8.97 1.34
CA THR A 56 -18.48 10.42 1.15
C THR A 56 -17.14 11.02 0.71
N ALA A 57 -17.08 12.33 0.47
CA ALA A 57 -15.82 13.01 0.22
C ALA A 57 -14.82 12.91 1.40
N ASP A 58 -15.30 12.68 2.62
CA ASP A 58 -14.46 12.48 3.82
C ASP A 58 -14.00 11.04 4.01
N SER A 59 -14.57 10.10 3.25
CA SER A 59 -14.16 8.71 3.31
C SER A 59 -12.72 8.55 2.85
N THR A 60 -12.00 7.67 3.54
CA THR A 60 -10.66 7.28 3.15
C THR A 60 -10.69 6.29 2.00
N PHE A 61 -9.75 6.43 1.08
CA PHE A 61 -9.52 5.50 -0.02
C PHE A 61 -8.08 4.98 0.05
N GLU A 62 -7.93 3.66 0.05
CA GLU A 62 -6.65 2.98 0.17
C GLU A 62 -6.11 2.61 -1.21
N ASP A 63 -4.87 3.02 -1.48
CA ASP A 63 -4.22 2.90 -2.78
C ASP A 63 -2.70 2.61 -2.62
N LYS A 64 -2.06 2.08 -3.66
CA LYS A 64 -0.60 1.82 -3.71
C LYS A 64 -0.08 1.00 -2.51
N TYR A 65 -0.68 -0.17 -2.31
CA TYR A 65 -0.33 -1.11 -1.25
C TYR A 65 0.88 -1.97 -1.61
N TYR A 66 1.74 -2.19 -0.62
CA TYR A 66 2.91 -3.06 -0.70
C TYR A 66 2.89 -4.05 0.46
N ILE A 67 3.64 -5.14 0.36
CA ILE A 67 3.75 -6.13 1.43
C ILE A 67 5.19 -6.55 1.61
N HIS A 68 5.60 -6.65 2.87
CA HIS A 68 6.91 -7.11 3.29
C HIS A 68 6.76 -8.13 4.43
N ALA A 69 7.59 -9.17 4.40
CA ALA A 69 7.74 -10.12 5.49
C ALA A 69 9.15 -9.96 6.08
N ASP A 70 9.26 -9.80 7.39
CA ASP A 70 10.55 -9.81 8.07
C ASP A 70 11.13 -11.23 8.03
N THR A 71 12.20 -11.41 7.26
CA THR A 71 12.86 -12.71 7.07
C THR A 71 14.21 -12.80 7.78
N ALA A 72 14.66 -11.73 8.43
CA ALA A 72 15.99 -11.66 9.01
C ALA A 72 16.13 -12.65 10.18
N ALA A 73 17.13 -13.53 10.10
CA ALA A 73 17.33 -14.61 11.07
C ALA A 73 17.54 -14.12 12.52
N THR A 74 18.08 -12.90 12.67
CA THR A 74 18.37 -12.27 13.96
C THR A 74 17.28 -11.32 14.43
N SER A 75 16.24 -11.07 13.63
CA SER A 75 15.18 -10.14 14.01
C SER A 75 14.30 -10.74 15.10
N PRO A 76 14.00 -10.00 16.18
CA PRO A 76 12.98 -10.41 17.15
C PRO A 76 11.56 -10.39 16.56
N TYR A 77 11.38 -9.80 15.38
CA TYR A 77 10.10 -9.71 14.66
C TYR A 77 10.04 -10.61 13.42
N ARG A 78 11.00 -11.54 13.28
CA ARG A 78 11.03 -12.48 12.16
C ARG A 78 9.68 -13.19 12.00
N GLY A 79 9.15 -13.19 10.79
CA GLY A 79 7.83 -13.72 10.44
C GLY A 79 6.69 -12.71 10.53
N HIS A 80 6.92 -11.51 11.08
CA HIS A 80 5.91 -10.44 11.01
C HIS A 80 5.75 -9.92 9.59
N LEU A 81 4.51 -9.57 9.25
CA LEU A 81 4.15 -8.98 7.97
C LEU A 81 3.80 -7.50 8.15
N TYR A 82 4.15 -6.70 7.16
CA TYR A 82 3.91 -5.27 7.14
C TYR A 82 3.36 -4.86 5.79
N ILE A 83 2.25 -4.12 5.81
CA ILE A 83 1.63 -3.55 4.63
C ILE A 83 1.59 -2.05 4.82
N PRO A 84 2.46 -1.28 4.16
CA PRO A 84 2.28 0.15 3.98
C PRO A 84 1.41 0.44 2.74
N TRP A 85 0.64 1.51 2.79
CA TRP A 85 -0.10 2.01 1.64
C TRP A 85 -0.36 3.51 1.73
N LYS A 86 -0.75 4.10 0.60
CA LYS A 86 -1.21 5.48 0.51
C LYS A 86 -2.71 5.53 0.85
N ARG A 87 -3.06 6.25 1.90
CA ARG A 87 -4.43 6.62 2.21
C ARG A 87 -4.75 7.99 1.61
N VAL A 88 -5.87 8.08 0.93
CA VAL A 88 -6.37 9.30 0.26
C VAL A 88 -7.66 9.74 0.92
N VAL A 89 -7.87 11.05 1.07
CA VAL A 89 -9.19 11.62 1.39
C VAL A 89 -9.59 12.57 0.26
N ASN A 90 -10.75 12.31 -0.35
CA ASN A 90 -11.15 12.98 -1.59
C ASN A 90 -11.53 14.47 -1.40
N ARG A 91 -12.08 14.86 -0.24
CA ARG A 91 -12.53 16.25 0.03
C ARG A 91 -11.50 17.29 -0.35
N ASP A 92 -10.22 17.02 -0.06
CA ASP A 92 -9.12 17.92 -0.30
C ASP A 92 -7.93 17.24 -1.01
N SER A 93 -8.19 16.10 -1.66
CA SER A 93 -7.18 15.32 -2.38
C SER A 93 -5.93 15.05 -1.54
N SER A 94 -6.10 14.82 -0.24
CA SER A 94 -4.97 14.63 0.66
C SER A 94 -4.43 13.21 0.61
N THR A 95 -3.13 13.09 0.89
CA THR A 95 -2.45 11.80 1.00
C THR A 95 -1.75 11.67 2.34
N GLN A 96 -1.77 10.45 2.88
CA GLN A 96 -1.00 10.07 4.05
C GLN A 96 -0.55 8.62 3.91
N ILE A 97 0.65 8.30 4.40
CA ILE A 97 1.13 6.92 4.44
C ILE A 97 0.69 6.30 5.76
N VAL A 98 0.09 5.12 5.66
CA VAL A 98 -0.29 4.30 6.81
C VAL A 98 0.37 2.93 6.68
N ILE A 99 0.50 2.26 7.82
CA ILE A 99 0.99 0.88 7.90
C ILE A 99 0.06 0.05 8.78
N SER A 100 -0.17 -1.20 8.37
CA SER A 100 -0.73 -2.24 9.23
C SER A 100 0.22 -3.43 9.28
N LYS A 101 0.23 -4.14 10.41
CA LYS A 101 1.06 -5.31 10.61
C LYS A 101 0.24 -6.53 11.02
N SER A 102 0.78 -7.70 10.69
CA SER A 102 0.30 -8.99 11.17
C SER A 102 1.42 -9.71 11.89
N THR A 103 1.09 -10.36 13.01
CA THR A 103 2.01 -11.18 13.80
C THR A 103 1.61 -12.66 13.80
N ASP A 104 0.63 -13.02 12.96
CA ASP A 104 0.00 -14.33 12.90
C ASP A 104 -0.12 -14.81 11.43
N GLU A 105 0.96 -14.62 10.67
CA GLU A 105 1.10 -15.05 9.27
C GLU A 105 0.00 -14.53 8.33
N GLY A 106 -0.50 -13.32 8.56
CA GLY A 106 -1.51 -12.66 7.74
C GLY A 106 -2.95 -13.06 8.08
N ALA A 107 -3.19 -13.76 9.20
CA ALA A 107 -4.54 -14.13 9.62
C ALA A 107 -5.33 -12.92 10.15
N THR A 108 -4.67 -12.04 10.91
CA THR A 108 -5.23 -10.78 11.41
C THR A 108 -4.28 -9.61 11.21
N TRP A 109 -4.83 -8.40 11.22
CA TRP A 109 -4.11 -7.16 10.93
C TRP A 109 -4.42 -6.10 11.97
N SER A 110 -3.41 -5.33 12.36
CA SER A 110 -3.59 -4.21 13.29
C SER A 110 -4.40 -3.08 12.65
N THR A 111 -5.01 -2.23 13.46
CA THR A 111 -5.55 -0.94 12.97
C THR A 111 -4.44 -0.16 12.26
N PRO A 112 -4.72 0.46 11.09
CA PRO A 112 -3.71 1.22 10.36
C PRO A 112 -3.20 2.40 11.19
N THR A 113 -1.87 2.54 11.25
CA THR A 113 -1.19 3.63 11.95
C THR A 113 -0.56 4.57 10.94
N TYR A 114 -0.69 5.88 11.16
CA TYR A 114 -0.06 6.90 10.32
C TYR A 114 1.46 6.90 10.51
N VAL A 115 2.22 6.96 9.40
CA VAL A 115 3.68 7.04 9.41
C VAL A 115 4.22 8.23 8.60
N SER A 116 3.32 9.07 8.10
CA SER A 116 3.66 10.38 7.52
C SER A 116 2.68 11.44 7.99
N ASP A 117 3.05 12.69 7.81
CA ASP A 117 2.10 13.80 7.87
C ASP A 117 1.06 13.68 6.75
N ARG A 118 -0.05 14.39 6.93
CA ARG A 118 -1.13 14.50 5.96
C ARG A 118 -0.90 15.70 5.06
N PHE A 119 -0.74 15.46 3.76
CA PHE A 119 -0.51 16.52 2.77
C PHE A 119 -1.77 16.69 1.90
N PRO A 120 -2.40 17.88 1.86
CA PRO A 120 -3.55 18.14 0.97
C PRO A 120 -3.12 18.42 -0.47
N ARG A 121 -4.02 18.16 -1.43
CA ARG A 121 -3.84 18.40 -2.89
C ARG A 121 -2.68 17.64 -3.55
N THR A 122 -2.37 16.44 -3.05
CA THR A 122 -1.25 15.62 -3.53
C THR A 122 -1.67 14.25 -4.06
N SER A 123 -2.98 13.96 -4.12
CA SER A 123 -3.49 12.63 -4.54
C SER A 123 -3.03 12.23 -5.95
N GLU A 124 -2.97 13.19 -6.86
CA GLU A 124 -2.56 13.01 -8.27
C GLU A 124 -1.03 13.06 -8.48
N ASP A 125 -0.29 13.71 -7.58
CA ASP A 125 1.14 14.09 -7.77
C ASP A 125 2.14 13.06 -7.23
N THR A 126 1.75 11.78 -7.10
CA THR A 126 2.61 10.73 -6.52
C THR A 126 2.91 9.57 -7.45
N THR A 127 2.66 9.72 -8.76
CA THR A 127 2.75 8.63 -9.75
C THR A 127 4.18 8.25 -10.13
N PHE A 128 5.17 9.08 -9.81
CA PHE A 128 6.59 8.77 -10.05
C PHE A 128 7.35 8.59 -8.74
N GLY A 129 7.65 7.34 -8.36
CA GLY A 129 8.79 7.02 -7.48
C GLY A 129 8.53 6.74 -5.99
N GLN A 130 7.32 6.47 -5.52
CA GLN A 130 7.10 6.12 -4.12
C GLN A 130 7.42 4.64 -3.83
N SER A 131 8.72 4.33 -3.76
CA SER A 131 9.21 3.09 -3.15
C SER A 131 9.25 3.27 -1.64
N PHE A 132 8.42 2.54 -0.89
CA PHE A 132 8.48 2.55 0.56
C PHE A 132 9.66 1.69 1.02
N LEU A 133 10.72 2.31 1.55
CA LEU A 133 11.72 1.59 2.31
C LEU A 133 11.15 1.34 3.72
N LEU A 134 10.81 0.09 4.03
CA LEU A 134 10.60 -0.31 5.42
C LEU A 134 11.98 -0.52 6.04
N HIS A 135 12.42 0.42 6.88
CA HIS A 135 13.70 0.36 7.57
C HIS A 135 13.61 -0.64 8.74
N ALA A 136 14.12 -1.85 8.53
CA ALA A 136 14.69 -2.67 9.61
C ALA A 136 16.21 -2.70 9.37
N GLN A 137 16.99 -2.42 10.42
CA GLN A 137 18.46 -2.29 10.40
C GLN A 137 19.17 -3.34 9.50
N VAL A 138 20.27 -2.93 8.83
CA VAL A 138 21.32 -3.64 8.01
C VAL A 138 21.13 -3.83 6.47
N PRO A 139 22.23 -3.87 5.66
CA PRO A 139 22.45 -2.96 4.52
C PRO A 139 21.71 -3.33 3.23
N MET A 140 21.29 -2.27 2.53
CA MET A 140 20.45 -2.26 1.34
C MET A 140 21.10 -2.94 0.11
N VAL A 141 20.36 -3.82 -0.55
CA VAL A 141 20.50 -4.04 -1.99
C VAL A 141 19.42 -3.23 -2.68
N LEU A 142 19.83 -2.09 -3.22
CA LEU A 142 19.01 -1.19 -4.02
C LEU A 142 18.81 -1.81 -5.41
N CYS A 143 17.56 -2.14 -5.78
CA CYS A 143 17.20 -2.36 -7.17
C CYS A 143 16.34 -1.18 -7.65
N THR A 144 17.01 -0.09 -8.06
CA THR A 144 16.40 1.03 -8.79
C THR A 144 16.31 0.66 -10.26
N LEU A 145 15.10 0.53 -10.81
CA LEU A 145 14.89 0.77 -12.24
C LEU A 145 14.81 2.29 -12.46
N PHE A 146 15.89 2.88 -12.97
CA PHE A 146 15.89 4.25 -13.46
C PHE A 146 15.22 4.30 -14.84
N GLY A 147 14.11 5.03 -14.95
CA GLY A 147 13.58 5.52 -16.23
C GLY A 147 13.75 7.02 -16.27
N THR A 148 14.72 7.51 -17.03
CA THR A 148 14.96 8.93 -17.27
C THR A 148 13.88 9.48 -18.21
N VAL A 149 13.13 10.50 -17.82
CA VAL A 149 12.41 11.37 -18.76
C VAL A 149 12.58 12.82 -18.31
N GLU A 150 13.16 13.64 -19.19
CA GLU A 150 13.29 15.09 -19.05
C GLU A 150 11.92 15.74 -18.83
N GLN A 151 11.77 16.50 -17.75
CA GLN A 151 10.71 17.51 -17.66
C GLN A 151 11.14 18.74 -18.47
N LYS A 152 10.48 18.97 -19.60
CA LYS A 152 10.54 20.27 -20.29
C LYS A 152 9.60 21.25 -19.59
N THR A 153 10.14 21.99 -18.63
CA THR A 153 9.51 23.20 -18.08
C THR A 153 9.41 24.27 -19.16
N ARG A 154 8.21 24.83 -19.39
CA ARG A 154 8.07 26.23 -19.79
C ARG A 154 7.02 26.88 -18.89
N PHE A 155 7.53 27.78 -18.05
CA PHE A 155 6.76 28.79 -17.33
C PHE A 155 6.27 29.86 -18.31
N ASP A 156 5.06 30.36 -18.04
CA ASP A 156 4.52 31.60 -18.60
C ASP A 156 5.40 32.81 -18.26
N THR A 157 5.38 33.79 -19.16
CA THR A 157 5.66 35.19 -18.83
C THR A 157 4.54 36.05 -19.40
N HIS A 158 3.86 36.78 -18.51
CA HIS A 158 2.99 37.90 -18.84
C HIS A 158 3.82 39.03 -19.45
N ASP A 159 3.24 39.74 -20.42
CA ASP A 159 3.20 41.21 -20.58
C ASP A 159 3.13 41.65 -22.06
N LEU A 160 1.99 42.30 -22.36
CA LEU A 160 1.69 43.41 -23.29
C LEU A 160 0.37 43.19 -24.05
#